data_AF-A0A0G1I2N4-F1
#
_entry.id   AF-A0A0G1I2N4-F1
#
_cell.length_a   1.000
_cell.length_b   1.000
_cell.length_c   1.000
_cell.angle_alpha   90.00
_cell.angle_beta   90.00
_cell.angle_gamma   90.00
#
_symmetry.space_group_name_H-M   'P 1'
#
loop_
_entity.id
_entity.type
_entity.pdbx_description
1 polymer ?
#
loop_
_entity_poly.entity_id
_entity_poly.type
_entity_poly.pdbx_seq_one_letter_code
_entity_poly.pdbx_strand_id
1 'polypeptide(L)' 'SFSSQGIGRFKPEEGAHPAVGKIGKLESVREERIEAVCERKILQDVITAIKKAHPYEEVALDIYPLEEI' A
#
# COMPACT_ATOMS: atom_id res chain seq x y z
N SER A 1 7.17 -4.78 13.21
CA SER A 1 6.12 -4.87 12.18
C SER A 1 5.51 -6.25 12.21
N PHE A 2 4.34 -6.42 11.60
CA PHE A 2 3.71 -7.70 11.31
C PHE A 2 3.46 -7.79 9.81
N SER A 3 3.60 -8.97 9.22
CA SER A 3 3.33 -9.19 7.79
C SER A 3 2.35 -10.35 7.62
N SER A 4 1.41 -10.20 6.69
CA SER A 4 0.47 -11.25 6.31
C SER A 4 0.32 -11.36 4.80
N GLN A 5 0.26 -12.58 4.30
CA GLN A 5 0.06 -12.83 2.86
C GLN A 5 -1.43 -12.77 2.52
N GLY A 6 -1.75 -12.19 1.36
CA GLY A 6 -3.12 -12.05 0.87
C GLY A 6 -3.19 -11.99 -0.66
N ILE A 7 -4.41 -11.78 -1.17
CA ILE A 7 -4.66 -11.51 -2.58
C ILE A 7 -5.22 -10.10 -2.72
N GLY A 8 -4.43 -9.21 -3.32
CA GLY A 8 -4.85 -7.88 -3.73
C GLY A 8 -5.68 -7.94 -5.00
N ARG A 9 -6.67 -7.04 -5.12
CA ARG A 9 -7.50 -6.91 -6.32
C ARG A 9 -7.63 -5.45 -6.69
N PHE A 10 -7.38 -5.15 -7.95
CA PHE A 10 -7.52 -3.81 -8.50
C PHE A 10 -7.90 -3.87 -9.98
N LYS A 11 -8.38 -2.76 -10.52
CA LYS A 11 -8.68 -2.61 -11.94
C LYS A 11 -8.04 -1.30 -12.41
N PRO A 12 -6.92 -1.34 -13.14
CA PRO A 12 -6.29 -0.13 -13.67
C PRO A 12 -7.27 0.61 -14.59
N GLU A 13 -7.40 1.92 -14.41
CA GLU A 13 -8.24 2.78 -15.23
C GLU A 13 -7.45 3.40 -16.40
N GLU A 14 -8.16 4.01 -17.36
CA GLU A 14 -7.50 4.70 -18.47
C GLU A 14 -6.54 5.80 -17.95
N GLY A 15 -5.33 5.85 -18.51
CA GLY A 15 -4.27 6.76 -18.06
C GLY A 15 -3.38 6.21 -16.95
N ALA A 16 -3.68 5.03 -16.37
CA ALA A 16 -2.80 4.40 -15.40
C ALA A 16 -1.55 3.77 -16.05
N HIS A 17 -0.45 3.72 -15.32
CA HIS A 17 0.77 3.00 -15.69
C HIS A 17 1.02 1.83 -14.73
N PRO A 18 0.19 0.77 -14.78
CA PRO A 18 0.30 -0.31 -13.81
C PRO A 18 1.58 -1.11 -14.01
N ALA A 19 2.33 -1.34 -12.93
CA ALA A 19 3.49 -2.25 -12.96
C ALA A 19 3.07 -3.71 -13.23
N VAL A 20 1.83 -4.08 -12.87
CA VAL A 20 1.23 -5.40 -13.08
C VAL A 20 -0.22 -5.24 -13.55
N GLY A 21 -0.61 -6.02 -14.57
CA GLY A 21 -2.00 -6.05 -15.04
C GLY A 21 -2.26 -5.29 -16.34
N LYS A 22 -3.53 -5.23 -16.75
CA LYS A 22 -3.97 -4.53 -17.97
C LYS A 22 -5.08 -3.52 -17.70
N ILE A 23 -5.06 -2.41 -18.42
CA ILE A 23 -6.11 -1.37 -18.36
C ILE A 23 -7.50 -1.97 -18.59
N GLY A 24 -8.45 -1.57 -17.76
CA GLY A 24 -9.86 -1.99 -17.83
C GLY A 24 -10.12 -3.43 -17.36
N LYS A 25 -9.09 -4.19 -16.99
CA LYS A 25 -9.23 -5.59 -16.55
C LYS A 25 -9.07 -5.69 -15.03
N LEU A 26 -9.94 -6.47 -14.40
CA LEU A 26 -9.77 -6.83 -12.99
C LEU A 26 -8.58 -7.77 -12.84
N GLU A 27 -7.67 -7.41 -11.96
CA GLU A 27 -6.45 -8.17 -11.67
C GLU A 27 -6.50 -8.73 -10.26
N SER A 28 -5.76 -9.81 -10.02
CA SER A 28 -5.62 -10.43 -8.72
C SER A 28 -4.19 -10.91 -8.56
N VAL A 29 -3.49 -10.38 -7.55
CA VAL A 29 -2.06 -10.61 -7.34
C VAL A 29 -1.80 -11.04 -5.91
N ARG A 30 -0.76 -11.85 -5.70
CA ARG A 30 -0.29 -12.16 -4.35
C ARG A 30 0.38 -10.93 -3.76
N GLU A 31 -0.04 -10.55 -2.57
CA GLU A 31 0.49 -9.39 -1.86
C GLU A 31 0.88 -9.76 -0.44
N GLU A 32 1.70 -8.90 0.16
CA GLU A 32 2.02 -8.93 1.58
C GLU A 32 1.54 -7.63 2.21
N ARG A 33 0.60 -7.73 3.16
CA ARG A 33 0.18 -6.61 3.99
C ARG A 33 1.17 -6.47 5.13
N ILE A 34 1.89 -5.35 5.16
CA ILE A 34 2.85 -5.01 6.21
C ILE A 34 2.24 -3.96 7.12
N GLU A 35 2.28 -4.22 8.42
CA GLU A 35 1.72 -3.36 9.46
C GLU A 35 2.84 -2.93 10.43
N ALA A 36 2.89 -1.64 10.73
CA ALA A 36 3.87 -1.07 11.65
C ALA A 36 3.25 0.07 12.44
N VAL A 37 3.69 0.22 13.70
CA VAL A 37 3.32 1.34 14.56
C VAL A 37 4.42 2.39 14.47
N CYS A 38 4.03 3.66 14.40
CA CYS A 38 4.95 4.79 14.47
C CYS A 38 4.36 5.89 15.36
N GLU A 39 5.23 6.75 15.90
CA GLU A 39 4.77 7.95 16.59
C GLU A 39 4.12 8.93 15.60
N ARG A 40 3.05 9.62 16.02
CA ARG A 40 2.36 10.61 15.17
C ARG A 40 3.32 11.67 14.60
N LYS A 41 4.36 12.06 15.35
CA LYS A 41 5.32 13.09 14.95
C LYS A 41 6.17 12.71 13.71
N ILE A 42 6.34 11.42 13.43
CA ILE A 42 7.13 10.92 12.29
C ILE A 42 6.27 10.36 11.15
N LEU A 43 4.94 10.45 11.26
CA LEU A 43 4.01 9.83 10.29
C LEU A 43 4.29 10.26 8.85
N GLN A 44 4.54 11.54 8.60
CA GLN A 44 4.81 12.05 7.25
C GLN A 44 6.14 11.54 6.68
N ASP A 45 7.16 11.42 7.51
CA ASP A 45 8.45 10.85 7.11
C ASP A 45 8.31 9.36 6.76
N VAL A 46 7.51 8.63 7.55
CA VAL A 46 7.20 7.22 7.30
C VAL A 46 6.43 7.06 5.97
N ILE A 47 5.38 7.85 5.72
CA ILE A 47 4.63 7.81 4.46
C ILE A 47 5.57 8.09 3.28
N THR A 48 6.43 9.10 3.39
CA THR A 48 7.39 9.47 2.34
C THR A 48 8.38 8.35 2.07
N ALA A 49 8.92 7.74 3.12
CA ALA A 49 9.84 6.61 3.01
C ALA A 49 9.17 5.40 2.34
N ILE A 50 7.93 5.08 2.70
CA ILE A 50 7.18 3.99 2.08
C ILE A 50 6.96 4.27 0.60
N LYS A 51 6.45 5.45 0.24
CA LYS A 51 6.23 5.83 -1.17
C LYS A 51 7.51 5.78 -2.01
N LYS A 52 8.66 6.15 -1.43
CA LYS A 52 9.95 6.09 -2.12
C LYS A 52 10.47 4.66 -2.31
N ALA A 53 10.21 3.77 -1.37
CA ALA A 53 10.68 2.39 -1.41
C ALA A 53 9.73 1.47 -2.20
N HIS A 54 8.46 1.83 -2.32
CA HIS A 54 7.44 1.01 -2.96
C HIS A 54 7.62 0.99 -4.49
N PRO A 55 7.51 -0.17 -5.15
CA PRO A 55 7.76 -0.30 -6.58
C PRO A 55 6.64 0.28 -7.46
N TYR A 56 5.45 0.51 -6.91
CA TYR A 56 4.29 1.03 -7.64
C TYR A 56 4.11 2.53 -7.42
N GLU A 57 3.63 3.21 -8.47
CA GLU A 57 3.35 4.65 -8.47
C GLU A 57 2.29 5.03 -7.42
N GLU A 58 1.19 4.28 -7.37
CA GLU A 58 0.15 4.42 -6.36
C GLU A 58 0.34 3.37 -5.26
N VAL A 59 0.41 3.82 -4.00
CA VAL A 59 0.61 2.94 -2.84
C VAL A 59 -0.64 2.92 -1.99
N ALA A 60 -1.23 1.73 -1.82
CA ALA A 60 -2.32 1.53 -0.88
C ALA A 60 -1.78 1.60 0.57
N LEU A 61 -2.24 2.59 1.33
CA LEU A 61 -1.84 2.82 2.72
C LEU A 61 -3.06 3.10 3.59
N ASP A 62 -3.16 2.39 4.70
CA ASP A 62 -4.13 2.67 5.76
C ASP A 62 -3.41 3.20 7.00
N ILE A 63 -3.95 4.25 7.61
CA ILE A 63 -3.41 4.89 8.82
C ILE A 63 -4.47 4.82 9.90
N TYR A 64 -4.21 4.03 10.94
CA TYR A 64 -5.11 3.88 12.08
C TYR A 64 -4.53 4.56 13.32
N PRO A 65 -5.24 5.53 13.94
CA PRO A 65 -4.92 5.99 15.28
C PRO A 65 -5.04 4.82 16.27
N LEU A 66 -4.05 4.68 17.14
CA LEU A 66 -4.09 3.70 18.22
C LEU A 66 -4.33 4.45 19.53
N GLU A 67 -5.27 3.95 20.31
CA GLU A 67 -5.54 4.41 21.66
C GLU A 67 -4.85 3.48 22.65
N GLU A 68 -4.28 4.04 23.72
CA GLU A 68 -3.85 3.25 24.88
C GLU A 68 -5.09 3.05 25.78
N ILE A 69 -5.35 1.80 26.17
CA ILE A 69 -6.45 1.42 27.08
C ILE A 69 -5.91 1.36 28.50
#